data_AF-G7ZIN6-F1
#
_entry.id   AF-G7ZIN6-F1
#
_cell.length_a   1.000
_cell.length_b   1.000
_cell.length_c   1.000
_cell.angle_alpha   90.00
_cell.angle_beta   90.00
_cell.angle_gamma   90.00
#
_symmetry.space_group_name_H-M   'P 1'
#
loop_
_entity.id
_entity.type
_entity.pdbx_description
1 polymer ?
#
loop_
_entity_poly.entity_id
_entity_poly.type
_entity_poly.pdbx_seq_one_letter_code
_entity_poly.pdbx_strand_id
1 'polypeptide(L)'
;MGPSIDQTPPPPPGSLTIVCNNIVFKTSFLETLSPDILAIYDDDLLGARCWTAGFRQALVATMTRFDRLILVTPAAYVPFLEDLLPEVQHHRLLGIPLTVERQVDGDLWQEYWLNPTNNVLTTLMLPLARLFARGGGQVILMGCDGRRWDVEALDWAHAAGSKNQDRRDWEQRAKLVFLPYDQREVMLHYLWLDRQVAALEQAGIPVRSLTPTHIPCLASRFRHG
;
A
#
# COMPACT_ATOMS: atom_id res chain seq x y z
N MET A 1 13.71 -0.67 12.60
CA MET A 1 13.37 0.09 11.39
C MET A 1 14.19 -0.49 10.26
N GLY A 2 13.55 -0.84 9.15
CA GLY A 2 14.27 -1.12 7.91
C GLY A 2 14.93 0.16 7.40
N PRO A 3 15.85 0.08 6.42
CA PRO A 3 16.34 1.27 5.73
C PRO A 3 15.15 2.05 5.13
N SER A 4 15.21 3.38 5.11
CA SER A 4 14.17 4.17 4.43
C SER A 4 14.08 3.68 2.98
N ILE A 5 12.86 3.47 2.48
CA ILE A 5 12.62 3.09 1.08
C ILE A 5 13.41 3.95 0.07
N ASP A 6 13.67 5.21 0.45
CA ASP A 6 14.44 6.20 -0.30
C ASP A 6 15.93 5.85 -0.47
N GLN A 7 16.44 4.83 0.23
CA GLN A 7 17.81 4.32 0.13
C GLN A 7 17.90 3.03 -0.70
N THR A 8 16.77 2.56 -1.24
CA THR A 8 16.71 1.32 -2.03
C THR A 8 17.03 1.64 -3.48
N PRO A 9 17.78 0.79 -4.20
CA PRO A 9 17.94 0.94 -5.64
C PRO A 9 16.57 0.99 -6.35
N PRO A 10 16.47 1.77 -7.45
CA PRO A 10 15.22 1.90 -8.19
C PRO A 10 14.79 0.53 -8.76
N PRO A 11 13.49 0.35 -9.06
CA PRO A 11 13.02 -0.85 -9.71
C PRO A 11 13.70 -1.04 -11.08
N PRO A 12 13.83 -2.28 -11.59
CA PRO A 12 14.41 -2.54 -12.91
C PRO A 12 13.71 -1.73 -14.02
N PRO A 13 14.43 -1.27 -15.06
CA PRO A 13 13.83 -0.59 -16.19
C PRO A 13 12.70 -1.41 -16.83
N GLY A 14 11.59 -0.76 -17.18
CA GLY A 14 10.41 -1.41 -17.77
C GLY A 14 9.48 -2.08 -16.75
N SER A 15 9.74 -1.92 -15.44
CA SER A 15 8.81 -2.38 -14.40
C SER A 15 7.57 -1.47 -14.34
N LEU A 16 6.40 -2.08 -14.16
CA LEU A 16 5.21 -1.36 -13.71
C LEU A 16 5.30 -1.14 -12.19
N THR A 17 5.08 0.09 -11.75
CA THR A 17 5.29 0.48 -10.36
C THR A 17 3.97 0.84 -9.67
N ILE A 18 3.67 0.10 -8.59
CA ILE A 18 2.49 0.29 -7.74
C ILE A 18 2.95 0.84 -6.39
N VAL A 19 2.37 1.95 -5.95
CA VAL A 19 2.69 2.58 -4.66
C VAL A 19 1.44 2.71 -3.78
N CYS A 20 1.64 2.74 -2.46
CA CYS A 20 0.54 2.85 -1.48
C CYS A 20 0.23 4.29 -1.09
N ASN A 21 -0.93 4.48 -0.47
CA ASN A 21 -1.50 5.76 -0.05
C ASN A 21 -0.50 6.75 0.58
N ASN A 22 0.21 6.38 1.65
CA ASN A 22 1.03 7.34 2.41
C ASN A 22 2.28 7.86 1.68
N ILE A 23 2.60 7.29 0.50
CA ILE A 23 3.72 7.76 -0.33
C ILE A 23 3.50 9.18 -0.88
N VAL A 24 2.25 9.67 -0.92
CA VAL A 24 1.90 11.00 -1.45
C VAL A 24 2.63 12.14 -0.73
N PHE A 25 3.11 11.90 0.50
CA PHE A 25 3.92 12.87 1.25
C PHE A 25 5.41 12.88 0.87
N LYS A 26 5.87 11.89 0.09
CA LYS A 26 7.27 11.73 -0.32
C LYS A 26 7.47 12.11 -1.79
N THR A 27 7.20 13.38 -2.12
CA THR A 27 7.20 13.86 -3.51
C THR A 27 8.51 13.60 -4.25
N SER A 28 9.66 13.88 -3.63
CA SER A 28 10.98 13.64 -4.26
C SER A 28 11.24 12.17 -4.58
N PHE A 29 10.78 11.27 -3.70
CA PHE A 29 10.85 9.84 -3.94
C PHE A 29 9.94 9.43 -5.10
N LEU A 30 8.72 9.95 -5.15
CA LEU A 30 7.79 9.70 -6.25
C LEU A 30 8.30 10.21 -7.59
N GLU A 31 9.01 11.34 -7.62
CA GLU A 31 9.64 11.86 -8.83
C GLU A 31 10.70 10.90 -9.37
N THR A 32 11.49 10.30 -8.47
CA THR A 32 12.53 9.33 -8.84
C THR A 32 11.89 8.03 -9.32
N LEU A 33 10.84 7.59 -8.63
CA LEU A 33 10.17 6.33 -8.88
C LEU A 33 9.26 6.36 -10.11
N SER A 34 8.66 7.52 -10.39
CA SER A 34 7.68 7.74 -11.47
C SER A 34 6.59 6.66 -11.51
N PRO A 35 5.73 6.57 -10.47
CA PRO A 35 4.78 5.47 -10.33
C PRO A 35 3.71 5.46 -11.44
N ASP A 36 3.26 4.26 -11.80
CA ASP A 36 2.16 4.05 -12.74
C ASP A 36 0.82 3.98 -12.03
N ILE A 37 0.80 3.38 -10.83
CA ILE A 37 -0.41 3.14 -10.05
C ILE A 37 -0.24 3.61 -8.60
N LEU A 38 -1.21 4.39 -8.12
CA LEU A 38 -1.38 4.72 -6.71
C LEU A 38 -2.58 3.95 -6.15
N ALA A 39 -2.30 2.97 -5.30
CA ALA A 39 -3.32 2.20 -4.60
C ALA A 39 -3.71 2.89 -3.29
N ILE A 40 -5.00 3.23 -3.14
CA ILE A 40 -5.52 3.85 -1.92
C ILE A 40 -6.63 3.01 -1.33
N TYR A 41 -6.38 2.55 -0.11
CA TYR A 41 -7.34 1.87 0.74
C TYR A 41 -7.04 2.23 2.19
N ASP A 42 -7.69 3.28 2.66
CA ASP A 42 -7.50 3.78 4.02
C ASP A 42 -8.74 4.55 4.48
N ASP A 43 -9.15 4.36 5.74
CA ASP A 43 -10.24 5.14 6.37
C ASP A 43 -9.82 6.60 6.58
N ASP A 44 -8.51 6.82 6.62
CA ASP A 44 -7.80 8.08 6.58
C ASP A 44 -8.14 8.95 5.35
N LEU A 45 -8.86 8.47 4.33
CA LEU A 45 -9.46 9.30 3.26
C LEU A 45 -10.67 10.12 3.77
N LEU A 46 -11.48 9.51 4.62
CA LEU A 46 -12.82 9.98 5.00
C LEU A 46 -12.82 10.75 6.33
N GLY A 47 -11.67 10.81 7.01
CA GLY A 47 -11.53 11.49 8.29
C GLY A 47 -11.73 13.01 8.24
N ALA A 48 -12.20 13.58 9.35
CA ALA A 48 -12.32 15.03 9.54
C ALA A 48 -11.05 15.67 10.17
N ARG A 49 -9.94 14.93 10.27
CA ARG A 49 -8.74 15.37 11.01
C ARG A 49 -7.86 16.29 10.16
N CYS A 50 -7.01 17.08 10.82
CA CYS A 50 -6.05 17.96 10.14
C CYS A 50 -5.05 17.16 9.27
N TRP A 51 -4.59 16.01 9.77
CA TRP A 51 -3.77 15.08 8.99
C TRP A 51 -4.51 14.62 7.74
N THR A 52 -5.79 14.28 7.85
CA THR A 52 -6.62 13.82 6.72
C THR A 52 -6.81 14.93 5.68
N ALA A 53 -6.97 16.18 6.12
CA ALA A 53 -6.97 17.32 5.20
C ALA A 53 -5.62 17.47 4.46
N GLY A 54 -4.50 17.29 5.17
CA GLY A 54 -3.16 17.28 4.58
C GLY A 54 -2.95 16.13 3.59
N PHE A 55 -3.48 14.93 3.90
CA PHE A 55 -3.45 13.78 2.99
C PHE A 55 -4.23 14.06 1.70
N ARG A 56 -5.45 14.58 1.81
CA ARG A 56 -6.26 14.96 0.64
C ARG A 56 -5.57 16.01 -0.24
N GLN A 57 -4.97 17.03 0.36
CA GLN A 57 -4.19 18.02 -0.38
C GLN A 57 -2.97 17.40 -1.08
N ALA A 58 -2.24 16.53 -0.39
CA ALA A 58 -1.11 15.81 -0.97
C ALA A 58 -1.56 14.91 -2.13
N LEU A 59 -2.67 14.20 -1.98
CA LEU A 59 -3.24 13.36 -3.02
C LEU A 59 -3.59 14.16 -4.29
N VAL A 60 -4.33 15.28 -4.15
CA VAL A 60 -4.67 16.15 -5.27
C VAL A 60 -3.40 16.66 -5.96
N ALA A 61 -2.39 17.08 -5.18
CA ALA A 61 -1.12 17.55 -5.71
C ALA A 61 -0.37 16.43 -6.46
N THR A 62 -0.33 15.20 -5.92
CA THR A 62 0.27 14.03 -6.58
C THR A 62 -0.45 13.71 -7.88
N MET A 63 -1.78 13.63 -7.88
CA MET A 63 -2.55 13.34 -9.11
C MET A 63 -2.40 14.43 -10.17
N THR A 64 -2.23 15.69 -9.76
CA THR A 64 -1.96 16.80 -10.69
C THR A 64 -0.56 16.73 -11.27
N ARG A 65 0.41 16.31 -10.45
CA ARG A 65 1.83 16.27 -10.84
C ARG A 65 2.16 15.11 -11.77
N PHE A 66 1.56 13.95 -11.53
CA PHE A 66 1.77 12.75 -12.34
C PHE A 66 0.54 12.53 -13.21
N ASP A 67 0.56 13.10 -14.41
CA ASP A 67 -0.56 13.09 -15.38
C ASP A 67 -0.92 11.68 -15.87
N ARG A 68 0.03 10.75 -15.85
CA ARG A 68 -0.15 9.34 -16.23
C ARG A 68 -0.51 8.41 -15.07
N LEU A 69 -0.47 8.89 -13.83
CA LEU A 69 -0.75 8.08 -12.65
C LEU A 69 -2.22 7.67 -12.61
N ILE A 70 -2.46 6.36 -12.48
CA ILE A 70 -3.79 5.79 -12.25
C ILE A 70 -4.00 5.60 -10.76
N LEU A 71 -5.12 6.09 -10.24
CA LEU A 71 -5.52 5.88 -8.84
C LEU A 71 -6.47 4.69 -8.77
N VAL A 72 -6.06 3.65 -8.06
CA VAL A 72 -6.88 2.45 -7.84
C VAL A 72 -7.35 2.41 -6.39
N THR A 73 -8.65 2.15 -6.19
CA THR A 73 -9.30 2.21 -4.88
C THR A 73 -10.52 1.28 -4.84
N PRO A 74 -11.09 0.93 -3.67
CA PRO A 74 -12.40 0.30 -3.64
C PRO A 74 -13.45 1.14 -4.37
N ALA A 75 -14.33 0.50 -5.12
CA ALA A 75 -15.39 1.19 -5.89
C ALA A 75 -16.25 2.13 -5.02
N ALA A 76 -16.46 1.79 -3.74
CA ALA A 76 -17.20 2.61 -2.79
C ALA A 76 -16.57 3.99 -2.51
N TYR A 77 -15.26 4.17 -2.74
CA TYR A 77 -14.56 5.44 -2.53
C TYR A 77 -14.50 6.32 -3.79
N VAL A 78 -14.90 5.80 -4.96
CA VAL A 78 -14.84 6.57 -6.21
C VAL A 78 -15.65 7.86 -6.16
N PRO A 79 -16.92 7.88 -5.71
CA PRO A 79 -17.69 9.14 -5.68
C PRO A 79 -17.03 10.21 -4.81
N PHE A 80 -16.46 9.82 -3.67
CA PHE A 80 -15.72 10.75 -2.81
C PHE A 80 -14.46 11.31 -3.48
N LEU A 81 -13.76 10.47 -4.25
CA LEU A 81 -12.56 10.90 -4.98
C LEU A 81 -12.91 11.78 -6.18
N GLU A 82 -14.05 11.57 -6.83
CA GLU A 82 -14.56 12.45 -7.88
C GLU A 82 -14.90 13.85 -7.31
N ASP A 83 -15.49 13.91 -6.11
CA ASP A 83 -15.73 15.18 -5.42
C ASP A 83 -14.42 15.88 -4.99
N LEU A 84 -13.39 15.10 -4.65
CA LEU A 84 -12.10 15.62 -4.19
C LEU A 84 -11.20 16.09 -5.34
N LEU A 85 -11.17 15.37 -6.45
CA LEU A 85 -10.24 15.59 -7.55
C LEU A 85 -10.87 16.45 -8.65
N PRO A 86 -10.08 17.27 -9.36
CA PRO A 86 -10.55 17.96 -10.56
C PRO A 86 -11.09 16.99 -11.61
N GLU A 87 -12.18 17.36 -12.29
CA GLU A 87 -12.88 16.54 -13.30
C GLU A 87 -11.94 15.98 -14.39
N VAL A 88 -10.95 16.77 -14.80
CA VAL A 88 -9.92 16.35 -15.78
C VAL A 88 -9.12 15.13 -15.33
N GLN A 89 -9.18 14.75 -14.05
CA GLN A 89 -8.47 13.60 -13.47
C GLN A 89 -9.38 12.37 -13.28
N HIS A 90 -10.69 12.51 -13.41
CA HIS A 90 -11.65 11.43 -13.13
C HIS A 90 -11.46 10.20 -14.02
N HIS A 91 -11.03 10.39 -15.27
CA HIS A 91 -10.72 9.30 -16.20
C HIS A 91 -9.54 8.41 -15.76
N ARG A 92 -8.81 8.79 -14.70
CA ARG A 92 -7.70 8.03 -14.11
C ARG A 92 -8.07 7.37 -12.78
N LEU A 93 -9.35 7.40 -12.41
CA LEU A 93 -9.88 6.70 -11.24
C LEU A 93 -10.35 5.30 -11.64
N LEU A 94 -9.85 4.29 -10.92
CA LEU A 94 -10.26 2.90 -11.09
C LEU A 94 -10.82 2.35 -9.77
N GLY A 95 -12.14 2.18 -9.74
CA GLY A 95 -12.83 1.51 -8.64
C GLY A 95 -12.89 0.00 -8.85
N ILE A 96 -12.44 -0.77 -7.87
CA ILE A 96 -12.59 -2.24 -7.84
C ILE A 96 -13.56 -2.62 -6.72
N PRO A 97 -14.63 -3.39 -6.98
CA PRO A 97 -15.58 -3.77 -5.94
C PRO A 97 -14.94 -4.73 -4.93
N LEU A 98 -15.35 -4.61 -3.66
CA LEU A 98 -14.98 -5.54 -2.60
C LEU A 98 -16.10 -6.56 -2.39
N THR A 99 -15.76 -7.82 -2.13
CA THR A 99 -16.71 -8.87 -1.71
C THR A 99 -16.14 -9.65 -0.54
N VAL A 100 -17.02 -10.09 0.37
CA VAL A 100 -16.66 -10.91 1.54
C VAL A 100 -16.99 -12.39 1.34
N GLU A 101 -17.55 -12.75 0.19
CA GLU A 101 -18.14 -14.07 -0.04
C GLU A 101 -17.12 -15.16 -0.38
N ARG A 102 -15.83 -14.83 -0.53
CA ARG A 102 -14.83 -15.73 -1.14
C ARG A 102 -13.54 -15.80 -0.31
N GLN A 103 -12.91 -16.98 -0.28
CA GLN A 103 -11.81 -17.28 0.66
C GLN A 103 -10.41 -16.94 0.15
N VAL A 104 -10.23 -16.67 -1.15
CA VAL A 104 -8.95 -16.36 -1.77
C VAL A 104 -9.16 -15.19 -2.72
N ASP A 105 -8.21 -14.25 -2.77
CA ASP A 105 -8.30 -13.09 -3.67
C ASP A 105 -8.47 -13.53 -5.12
N GLY A 106 -9.48 -12.94 -5.77
CA GLY A 106 -9.81 -13.21 -7.16
C GLY A 106 -8.62 -12.94 -8.07
N ASP A 107 -8.45 -13.80 -9.07
CA ASP A 107 -7.65 -13.43 -10.24
C ASP A 107 -8.43 -12.32 -10.96
N LEU A 108 -7.97 -11.07 -10.87
CA LEU A 108 -8.63 -9.90 -11.47
C LEU A 108 -8.85 -10.05 -12.99
N TRP A 109 -8.15 -10.98 -13.64
CA TRP A 109 -8.37 -11.35 -15.03
C TRP A 109 -9.65 -12.17 -15.24
N GLN A 110 -9.99 -13.03 -14.29
CA GLN A 110 -11.15 -13.92 -14.34
C GLN A 110 -12.38 -13.24 -13.75
N GLU A 111 -12.19 -12.52 -12.64
CA GLU A 111 -13.28 -11.88 -11.93
C GLU A 111 -12.85 -10.53 -11.35
N TYR A 112 -13.65 -9.50 -11.62
CA TYR A 112 -13.32 -8.12 -11.26
C TYR A 112 -13.83 -7.77 -9.85
N TRP A 113 -13.22 -8.34 -8.81
CA TRP A 113 -13.48 -8.03 -7.40
C TRP A 113 -12.28 -8.39 -6.51
N LEU A 114 -12.27 -7.87 -5.28
CA LEU A 114 -11.22 -8.13 -4.28
C LEU A 114 -11.82 -8.55 -2.94
N ASN A 115 -11.09 -9.33 -2.14
CA ASN A 115 -11.48 -9.51 -0.75
C ASN A 115 -10.90 -8.39 0.11
N PRO A 116 -11.68 -7.82 1.04
CA PRO A 116 -11.15 -6.86 1.98
C PRO A 116 -10.19 -7.55 2.95
N THR A 117 -8.98 -7.02 3.03
CA THR A 117 -8.06 -7.28 4.15
C THR A 117 -7.89 -6.01 4.98
N ASN A 118 -7.09 -6.03 6.05
CA ASN A 118 -6.78 -4.86 6.88
C ASN A 118 -5.59 -4.04 6.37
N ASN A 119 -5.05 -4.33 5.17
CA ASN A 119 -3.87 -3.63 4.66
C ASN A 119 -3.95 -3.42 3.15
N VAL A 120 -3.60 -2.22 2.67
CA VAL A 120 -3.60 -1.86 1.24
C VAL A 120 -2.71 -2.79 0.38
N LEU A 121 -1.60 -3.29 0.93
CA LEU A 121 -0.71 -4.22 0.24
C LEU A 121 -1.46 -5.50 -0.16
N THR A 122 -2.19 -6.08 0.78
CA THR A 122 -2.92 -7.34 0.60
C THR A 122 -4.29 -7.14 -0.02
N THR A 123 -4.95 -6.00 0.18
CA THR A 123 -6.26 -5.72 -0.45
C THR A 123 -6.12 -5.32 -1.92
N LEU A 124 -5.17 -4.45 -2.27
CA LEU A 124 -5.09 -3.85 -3.62
C LEU A 124 -3.78 -4.21 -4.33
N MET A 125 -2.63 -3.96 -3.70
CA MET A 125 -1.36 -3.94 -4.44
C MET A 125 -0.94 -5.32 -4.96
N LEU A 126 -1.06 -6.37 -4.15
CA LEU A 126 -0.70 -7.72 -4.57
C LEU A 126 -1.66 -8.31 -5.61
N PRO A 127 -3.00 -8.16 -5.47
CA PRO A 127 -3.93 -8.53 -6.53
C PRO A 127 -3.65 -7.81 -7.86
N LEU A 128 -3.34 -6.51 -7.83
CA LEU A 128 -2.92 -5.77 -9.03
C LEU A 128 -1.58 -6.28 -9.58
N ALA A 129 -0.60 -6.53 -8.71
CA ALA A 129 0.70 -7.07 -9.12
C ALA A 129 0.56 -8.44 -9.80
N ARG A 130 -0.35 -9.29 -9.31
CA ARG A 130 -0.70 -10.58 -9.95
C ARG A 130 -1.24 -10.38 -11.36
N LEU A 131 -2.15 -9.42 -11.54
CA LEU A 131 -2.75 -9.12 -12.83
C LEU A 131 -1.69 -8.76 -13.87
N PHE A 132 -0.74 -7.88 -13.50
CA PHE A 132 0.28 -7.39 -14.42
C PHE A 132 1.49 -8.31 -14.60
N ALA A 133 1.83 -9.13 -13.59
CA ALA A 133 2.92 -10.09 -13.69
C ALA A 133 2.55 -11.35 -14.50
N ARG A 134 1.28 -11.50 -14.90
CA ARG A 134 0.81 -12.60 -15.75
C ARG A 134 1.57 -12.62 -17.07
N GLY A 135 1.99 -13.81 -17.50
CA GLY A 135 2.74 -13.98 -18.75
C GLY A 135 4.26 -14.03 -18.59
N GLY A 136 4.76 -14.32 -17.39
CA GLY A 136 6.20 -14.54 -17.14
C GLY A 136 6.91 -13.38 -16.46
N GLY A 137 6.16 -12.43 -15.88
CA GLY A 137 6.71 -11.36 -15.05
C GLY A 137 7.09 -11.83 -13.64
N GLN A 138 7.57 -10.89 -12.83
CA GLN A 138 7.90 -11.11 -11.42
C GLN A 138 7.32 -9.99 -10.56
N VAL A 139 7.03 -10.28 -9.30
CA VAL A 139 6.60 -9.27 -8.32
C VAL A 139 7.78 -8.92 -7.43
N ILE A 140 8.08 -7.62 -7.36
CA ILE A 140 9.14 -7.08 -6.53
C ILE A 140 8.52 -6.20 -5.45
N LEU A 141 8.77 -6.53 -4.19
CA LEU A 141 8.28 -5.80 -3.02
C LEU A 141 9.40 -4.96 -2.41
N MET A 142 9.03 -3.75 -1.99
CA MET A 142 9.96 -2.75 -1.48
C MET A 142 9.28 -1.92 -0.37
N GLY A 143 10.01 -1.64 0.71
CA GLY A 143 9.52 -0.84 1.84
C GLY A 143 8.50 -1.55 2.73
N CYS A 144 8.45 -2.88 2.68
CA CYS A 144 7.60 -3.69 3.55
C CYS A 144 8.34 -4.03 4.85
N ASP A 145 8.67 -3.03 5.68
CA ASP A 145 9.56 -3.20 6.84
C ASP A 145 9.07 -4.23 7.86
N GLY A 146 7.75 -4.32 8.06
CA GLY A 146 7.16 -5.09 9.15
C GLY A 146 7.51 -4.54 10.54
N ARG A 147 7.10 -5.29 11.56
CA ARG A 147 7.30 -4.99 12.97
C ARG A 147 8.35 -5.89 13.59
N ARG A 148 9.25 -5.29 14.38
CA ARG A 148 10.18 -5.99 15.27
C ARG A 148 9.45 -6.50 16.50
N TRP A 149 9.68 -7.76 16.85
CA TRP A 149 9.05 -8.42 18.01
C TRP A 149 9.80 -8.17 19.33
N ASP A 150 11.04 -7.68 19.26
CA ASP A 150 11.92 -7.41 20.40
C ASP A 150 11.79 -5.97 20.94
N VAL A 151 10.79 -5.23 20.47
CA VAL A 151 10.53 -3.85 20.89
C VAL A 151 9.11 -3.78 21.45
N GLU A 152 8.96 -3.38 22.72
CA GLU A 152 7.64 -3.22 23.40
C GLU A 152 6.73 -2.17 22.75
N ALA A 153 7.23 -1.43 21.76
CA ALA A 153 6.46 -0.43 21.03
C ALA A 153 5.26 -1.09 20.32
N LEU A 154 4.05 -0.64 20.67
CA LEU A 154 2.77 -1.15 20.17
C LEU A 154 2.49 -0.86 18.69
N ASP A 155 3.36 -0.10 18.01
CA ASP A 155 3.08 0.48 16.69
C ASP A 155 4.07 0.07 15.59
N TRP A 156 3.61 0.13 14.34
CA TRP A 156 4.48 0.07 13.15
C TRP A 156 5.43 1.27 13.16
N ALA A 157 6.73 1.00 13.25
CA ALA A 157 7.74 2.05 13.20
C ALA A 157 7.87 2.58 11.76
N HIS A 158 7.09 3.61 11.40
CA HIS A 158 7.33 4.38 10.19
C HIS A 158 8.66 5.14 10.29
N ALA A 159 9.36 5.31 9.16
CA ALA A 159 10.59 6.09 9.09
C ALA A 159 10.44 7.47 9.77
N ALA A 160 11.47 7.86 10.54
CA ALA A 160 11.53 9.16 11.22
C ALA A 160 11.43 10.31 10.21
N GLY A 161 10.65 11.35 10.53
CA GLY A 161 10.39 12.49 9.65
C GLY A 161 9.11 12.36 8.79
N SER A 162 8.34 11.28 8.94
CA SER A 162 6.99 11.21 8.36
C SER A 162 6.00 12.07 9.15
N LYS A 163 5.10 12.79 8.47
CA LYS A 163 3.96 13.53 9.07
C LYS A 163 2.99 12.63 9.87
N ASN A 164 3.22 11.32 9.88
CA ASN A 164 2.58 10.36 10.79
C ASN A 164 3.03 10.58 12.25
N GLN A 165 4.13 11.27 12.51
CA GLN A 165 4.51 11.72 13.86
C GLN A 165 3.53 12.79 14.36
N ASP A 166 3.20 13.79 13.55
CA ASP A 166 2.23 14.85 13.91
C ASP A 166 0.82 14.29 14.16
N ARG A 167 0.43 13.24 13.41
CA ARG A 167 -0.80 12.47 13.64
C ARG A 167 -0.83 11.89 15.05
N ARG A 168 0.24 11.19 15.42
CA ARG A 168 0.40 10.53 16.73
C ARG A 168 0.43 11.51 17.88
N ASP A 169 1.13 12.63 17.71
CA ASP A 169 1.22 13.68 18.73
C ASP A 169 -0.15 14.32 18.98
N TRP A 170 -0.99 14.47 17.95
CA TRP A 170 -2.37 14.92 18.13
C TRP A 170 -3.25 13.84 18.77
N GLU A 171 -3.13 12.58 18.35
CA GLU A 171 -3.92 11.45 18.88
C GLU A 171 -3.68 11.24 20.38
N GLN A 172 -2.41 11.30 20.81
CA GLN A 172 -2.04 11.25 22.22
C GLN A 172 -2.63 12.44 23.01
N ARG A 173 -2.59 13.65 22.43
CA ARG A 173 -3.17 14.86 23.05
C ARG A 173 -4.70 14.81 23.14
N ALA A 174 -5.37 14.21 22.17
CA ALA A 174 -6.82 14.13 22.10
C ALA A 174 -7.43 13.06 23.05
N LYS A 175 -6.60 12.23 23.72
CA LYS A 175 -7.06 11.09 24.56
C LYS A 175 -8.05 10.17 23.84
N LEU A 176 -7.95 10.08 22.52
CA LEU A 176 -8.76 9.14 21.76
C LEU A 176 -8.26 7.74 22.11
N VAL A 177 -9.10 6.96 22.78
CA VAL A 177 -8.83 5.55 23.06
C VAL A 177 -8.96 4.81 21.74
N PHE A 178 -7.85 4.67 21.02
CA PHE A 178 -7.72 3.52 20.15
C PHE A 178 -7.49 2.31 21.04
N LEU A 179 -8.23 1.23 20.76
CA LEU A 179 -7.85 -0.08 21.25
C LEU A 179 -6.39 -0.29 20.83
N PRO A 180 -5.49 -0.68 21.75
CA PRO A 180 -4.09 -0.90 21.41
C PRO A 180 -4.01 -1.81 20.19
N TYR A 181 -3.18 -1.42 19.21
CA TYR A 181 -3.02 -2.13 17.95
C TYR A 181 -2.75 -3.61 18.24
N ASP A 182 -3.69 -4.45 17.86
CA ASP A 182 -3.75 -5.83 18.32
C ASP A 182 -2.61 -6.62 17.66
N GLN A 183 -1.77 -7.29 18.45
CA GLN A 183 -0.74 -8.19 17.90
C GLN A 183 -1.37 -9.24 16.98
N ARG A 184 -2.63 -9.62 17.22
CA ARG A 184 -3.41 -10.51 16.34
C ARG A 184 -3.64 -9.90 14.96
N GLU A 185 -3.88 -8.60 14.84
CA GLU A 185 -4.05 -7.94 13.53
C GLU A 185 -2.76 -7.93 12.71
N VAL A 186 -1.61 -7.74 13.37
CA VAL A 186 -0.28 -7.84 12.72
C VAL A 186 -0.04 -9.28 12.26
N MET A 187 -0.33 -10.26 13.11
CA MET A 187 -0.20 -11.68 12.74
C MET A 187 -1.13 -12.07 11.60
N LEU A 188 -2.39 -11.62 11.63
CA LEU A 188 -3.36 -11.86 10.57
C LEU A 188 -2.87 -11.24 9.25
N HIS A 189 -2.34 -10.02 9.28
CA HIS A 189 -1.75 -9.41 8.10
C HIS A 189 -0.59 -10.25 7.54
N TYR A 190 0.32 -10.75 8.39
CA TYR A 190 1.41 -11.62 7.93
C TYR A 190 0.92 -12.94 7.35
N LEU A 191 -0.12 -13.55 7.95
CA LEU A 191 -0.73 -14.77 7.44
C LEU A 191 -1.39 -14.54 6.08
N TRP A 192 -2.11 -13.42 5.90
CA TRP A 192 -2.70 -13.05 4.62
C TRP A 192 -1.65 -12.81 3.54
N LEU A 193 -0.60 -12.06 3.89
CA LEU A 193 0.51 -11.79 3.00
C LEU A 193 1.23 -13.07 2.58
N ASP A 194 1.52 -13.98 3.52
CA ASP A 194 2.13 -15.28 3.22
C ASP A 194 1.27 -16.12 2.28
N ARG A 195 -0.05 -16.18 2.51
CA ARG A 195 -0.99 -16.87 1.62
C ARG A 195 -1.01 -16.29 0.21
N GLN A 196 -1.04 -14.97 0.08
CA GLN A 196 -1.05 -14.32 -1.24
C GLN A 196 0.28 -14.51 -1.98
N VAL A 197 1.40 -14.40 -1.27
CA VAL A 197 2.74 -14.66 -1.84
C VAL A 197 2.86 -16.12 -2.29
N ALA A 198 2.41 -17.07 -1.48
CA ALA A 198 2.39 -18.47 -1.87
C ALA A 198 1.49 -18.72 -3.09
N ALA A 199 0.33 -18.07 -3.18
CA ALA A 199 -0.56 -18.17 -4.32
C ALA A 199 0.06 -17.60 -5.61
N LEU A 200 0.80 -16.50 -5.53
CA LEU A 200 1.57 -15.95 -6.65
C LEU A 200 2.61 -16.95 -7.16
N GLU A 201 3.39 -17.53 -6.25
CA GLU A 201 4.45 -18.48 -6.61
C GLU A 201 3.90 -19.79 -7.16
N GLN A 202 2.79 -20.29 -6.60
CA GLN A 202 2.07 -21.45 -7.14
C GLN A 202 1.52 -21.19 -8.55
N ALA A 203 1.19 -19.94 -8.87
CA ALA A 203 0.81 -19.51 -10.21
C ALA A 203 2.01 -19.26 -11.15
N GLY A 204 3.24 -19.56 -10.71
CA GLY A 204 4.46 -19.37 -11.49
C GLY A 204 4.95 -17.92 -11.53
N ILE A 205 4.45 -17.05 -10.65
CA ILE A 205 4.88 -15.65 -10.54
C ILE A 205 5.86 -15.53 -9.38
N PRO A 206 7.17 -15.40 -9.64
CA PRO A 206 8.17 -15.29 -8.57
C PRO A 206 8.01 -13.97 -7.80
N VAL A 207 8.20 -14.05 -6.49
CA VAL A 207 8.15 -12.89 -5.59
C VAL A 207 9.54 -12.64 -4.98
N ARG A 208 10.00 -11.40 -5.00
CA ARG A 208 11.28 -10.97 -4.40
C ARG A 208 11.08 -9.76 -3.49
N SER A 209 11.85 -9.70 -2.39
CA SER A 209 11.99 -8.48 -1.59
C SER A 209 13.28 -7.73 -1.96
N LEU A 210 13.20 -6.42 -2.20
CA LEU A 210 14.36 -5.55 -2.40
C LEU A 210 14.88 -4.89 -1.12
N THR A 211 14.06 -4.85 -0.07
CA THR A 211 14.44 -4.27 1.22
C THR A 211 14.48 -5.33 2.31
N PRO A 212 15.37 -5.18 3.30
CA PRO A 212 15.27 -5.92 4.55
C PRO A 212 13.90 -5.76 5.19
N THR A 213 13.41 -6.79 5.87
CA THR A 213 12.07 -6.82 6.44
C THR A 213 11.99 -7.77 7.62
N HIS A 214 11.13 -7.45 8.57
CA HIS A 214 10.76 -8.28 9.72
C HIS A 214 9.55 -9.18 9.43
N ILE A 215 8.98 -9.10 8.22
CA ILE A 215 7.89 -9.96 7.77
C ILE A 215 8.50 -11.31 7.34
N PRO A 216 8.18 -12.43 8.03
CA PRO A 216 8.88 -13.70 7.80
C PRO A 216 8.86 -14.19 6.35
N CYS A 217 7.71 -14.09 5.67
CA CYS A 217 7.58 -14.55 4.28
C CYS A 217 8.39 -13.69 3.30
N LEU A 218 8.59 -12.39 3.57
CA LEU A 218 9.39 -11.54 2.69
C LEU A 218 10.89 -11.61 3.02
N ALA A 219 11.24 -11.86 4.29
CA ALA A 219 12.62 -11.96 4.73
C ALA A 219 13.36 -13.13 4.06
N SER A 220 12.70 -14.28 3.89
CA SER A 220 13.27 -15.42 3.16
C SER A 220 13.47 -15.16 1.67
N ARG A 221 12.84 -14.12 1.13
CA ARG A 221 12.87 -13.70 -0.28
C ARG A 221 13.74 -12.46 -0.52
N PHE A 222 14.40 -11.97 0.52
CA PHE A 222 15.38 -10.90 0.41
C PHE A 222 16.70 -11.48 -0.10
N ARG A 223 17.18 -10.95 -1.22
CA ARG A 223 18.52 -11.25 -1.76
C ARG A 223 19.27 -9.95 -1.91
N HIS A 224 20.41 -9.83 -1.25
CA HIS A 224 21.40 -8.80 -1.56
C HIS A 224 21.71 -8.88 -3.05
N GLY A 225 21.40 -7.81 -3.77
CA GLY A 225 21.82 -7.63 -5.15
C GLY A 225 23.31 -7.32 -5.20
#